data_AF-A0A957UP67-F1
#
_entry.id   AF-A0A957UP67-F1
#
_cell.length_a   1.000
_cell.length_b   1.000
_cell.length_c   1.000
_cell.angle_alpha   90.00
_cell.angle_beta   90.00
_cell.angle_gamma   90.00
#
_symmetry.space_group_name_H-M   'P 1'
#
loop_
_entity.id
_entity.type
_entity.pdbx_description
1 polymer ?
#
loop_
_entity_poly.entity_id
_entity_poly.type
_entity_poly.pdbx_seq_one_letter_code
_entity_poly.pdbx_strand_id
1 'polypeptide(L)'
;MSNIHNQTDILLVGHVTQDLITQDIQDGYRLGGTVSFAAITALRLGRRPTIITSAAPSTDLSDLPAEIELVVLPSEQSTTFANVYTPTGRVQYCYA
;
A
#
# COMPACT_ATOMS: atom_id res chain seq x y z
N MET A 1 19.74 -26.78 -0.02
CA MET A 1 19.32 -25.44 -0.47
C MET A 1 18.88 -24.70 0.77
N SER A 2 19.69 -23.77 1.28
CA SER A 2 19.33 -22.99 2.47
C SER A 2 18.15 -22.10 2.13
N ASN A 3 17.01 -22.34 2.77
CA ASN A 3 15.92 -21.38 2.85
C ASN A 3 16.45 -20.17 3.63
N ILE A 4 17.03 -19.21 2.92
CA ILE A 4 17.23 -17.87 3.47
C ILE A 4 15.83 -17.26 3.47
N HIS A 5 15.02 -17.61 4.48
CA HIS A 5 13.96 -16.70 4.86
C HIS A 5 14.70 -15.46 5.37
N ASN A 6 14.66 -14.38 4.59
CA ASN A 6 15.04 -13.08 5.10
C ASN A 6 14.17 -12.86 6.34
N GLN A 7 14.77 -12.97 7.52
CA GLN A 7 14.05 -12.89 8.77
C GLN A 7 13.28 -11.55 8.81
N THR A 8 11.96 -11.64 8.89
CA THR A 8 11.08 -10.47 9.07
C THR A 8 11.38 -9.83 10.42
N ASP A 9 11.75 -8.55 10.42
CA ASP A 9 11.89 -7.78 11.65
C ASP A 9 10.56 -7.15 12.06
N ILE A 10 9.71 -6.82 11.07
CA ILE A 10 8.40 -6.18 11.27
C ILE A 10 7.39 -6.76 10.28
N LEU A 11 6.33 -7.38 10.78
CA LEU A 11 5.20 -7.84 9.97
C LEU A 11 4.12 -6.75 9.94
N LEU A 12 3.72 -6.35 8.74
CA LEU A 12 2.71 -5.31 8.51
C LEU A 12 1.53 -5.94 7.78
N VAL A 13 0.35 -5.89 8.41
CA VAL A 13 -0.88 -6.44 7.84
C VAL A 13 -1.86 -5.30 7.61
N GLY A 14 -2.27 -5.09 6.36
CA GLY A 14 -3.17 -4.01 5.98
C GLY A 14 -3.25 -3.85 4.47
N HIS A 15 -4.23 -3.08 4.01
CA HIS A 15 -4.40 -2.84 2.59
C HIS A 15 -3.40 -1.79 2.10
N VAL A 16 -2.70 -2.12 1.02
CA VAL A 16 -2.26 -1.12 0.06
C VAL A 16 -3.51 -0.48 -0.57
N THR A 17 -3.44 0.81 -0.89
CA THR A 17 -4.61 1.54 -1.40
C THR A 17 -4.29 2.25 -2.70
N GLN A 18 -5.34 2.48 -3.49
CA GLN A 18 -5.29 3.39 -4.63
C GLN A 18 -5.75 4.76 -4.13
N ASP A 19 -4.81 5.67 -3.88
CA ASP A 19 -5.14 7.02 -3.44
C ASP A 19 -5.28 7.92 -4.67
N LEU A 20 -6.51 8.33 -4.99
CA LEU A 20 -6.79 9.11 -6.20
C LEU A 20 -6.02 10.43 -6.17
N ILE A 21 -5.39 10.76 -7.30
CA ILE A 21 -4.62 12.01 -7.45
C ILE A 21 -5.56 13.21 -7.48
N THR A 22 -6.72 13.04 -8.11
CA THR A 22 -7.82 14.01 -8.12
C THR A 22 -9.11 13.32 -7.68
N GLN A 23 -10.24 14.01 -7.75
CA GLN A 23 -11.54 13.38 -7.51
C GLN A 23 -12.05 12.58 -8.72
N ASP A 24 -11.37 12.70 -9.86
CA ASP A 24 -11.69 11.94 -11.06
C ASP A 24 -10.90 10.63 -11.07
N ILE A 25 -11.62 9.51 -11.19
CA ILE A 25 -11.04 8.17 -11.28
C ILE A 25 -10.18 7.99 -12.54
N GLN A 26 -10.40 8.83 -13.56
CA GLN A 26 -9.63 8.80 -14.82
C GLN A 26 -8.24 9.44 -14.69
N ASP A 27 -8.01 10.29 -13.68
CA ASP A 27 -6.72 10.98 -13.47
C ASP A 27 -5.66 10.09 -12.79
N GLY A 28 -6.00 8.83 -12.52
CA GLY A 28 -5.11 7.85 -11.91
C GLY A 28 -4.96 7.99 -10.40
N TYR A 29 -4.12 7.13 -9.83
CA TYR A 29 -3.90 7.02 -8.40
C TYR A 29 -2.42 6.96 -8.06
N ARG A 30 -2.09 7.21 -6.79
CA ARG A 30 -0.80 6.88 -6.18
C ARG A 30 -0.97 5.69 -5.26
N LEU A 31 0.06 4.85 -5.17
CA LEU A 31 0.04 3.80 -4.19
C LEU A 31 0.05 4.41 -2.77
N GLY A 32 -1.01 4.11 -2.03
CA GLY A 32 -1.21 4.56 -0.67
C GLY A 32 -1.24 3.40 0.31
N GLY A 33 -1.93 3.63 1.42
CA GLY A 33 -2.17 2.66 2.47
C GLY A 33 -1.12 2.77 3.56
N THR A 34 -1.57 2.81 4.81
CA THR A 34 -0.69 2.89 5.99
C THR A 34 0.39 1.80 5.97
N VAL A 35 0.05 0.62 5.43
CA VAL A 35 0.98 -0.52 5.31
C VAL A 35 2.19 -0.18 4.43
N SER A 36 1.99 0.53 3.32
CA SER A 36 3.03 0.94 2.37
C SER A 36 3.99 1.93 3.02
N PHE A 37 3.44 2.97 3.66
CA PHE A 37 4.25 3.98 4.35
C PHE A 37 5.03 3.39 5.52
N ALA A 38 4.40 2.52 6.32
CA ALA A 38 5.06 1.87 7.45
C ALA A 38 6.20 0.95 6.99
N ALA A 39 6.01 0.22 5.90
CA ALA A 39 7.03 -0.68 5.36
C ALA A 39 8.21 0.09 4.81
N ILE A 40 7.97 1.13 4.00
CA ILE A 40 9.05 2.01 3.50
C ILE A 40 9.80 2.64 4.67
N THR A 41 9.08 3.12 5.70
CA THR A 41 9.71 3.69 6.89
C THR A 41 10.59 2.67 7.62
N ALA A 42 10.07 1.46 7.86
CA ALA A 42 10.82 0.37 8.49
C ALA A 42 12.08 0.02 7.71
N LEU A 43 11.96 -0.10 6.38
CA LEU A 43 13.09 -0.37 5.49
C LEU A 43 14.16 0.72 5.61
N ARG A 44 13.76 1.99 5.57
CA ARG A 44 14.68 3.14 5.68
C ARG A 44 15.34 3.26 7.05
N LEU A 45 14.76 2.67 8.09
CA LEU A 45 15.35 2.53 9.43
C LEU A 45 16.23 1.28 9.58
N GLY A 46 16.56 0.59 8.47
CA GLY A 46 17.43 -0.57 8.47
C GLY A 46 16.75 -1.85 9.00
N ARG A 47 15.42 -1.93 8.92
CA ARG A 47 14.64 -3.14 9.25
C ARG A 47 14.23 -3.87 7.99
N ARG A 48 13.84 -5.13 8.13
CA ARG A 48 13.29 -5.98 7.07
C ARG A 48 11.77 -6.13 7.24
N PRO A 49 10.96 -5.25 6.61
CA PRO A 49 9.52 -5.36 6.67
C PRO A 49 9.00 -6.45 5.72
N THR A 50 7.97 -7.16 6.17
CA THR A 50 7.13 -8.00 5.31
C THR A 50 5.70 -7.45 5.34
N ILE A 51 5.11 -7.22 4.17
CA ILE A 51 3.73 -6.80 4.01
C ILE A 51 2.85 -8.01 3.68
N ILE A 52 1.73 -8.14 4.39
CA ILE A 52 0.58 -8.93 3.94
C ILE A 52 -0.55 -7.96 3.60
N THR A 53 -0.96 -7.95 2.35
CA THR A 53 -2.01 -7.06 1.83
C THR A 53 -3.07 -7.84 1.04
N SER A 54 -4.22 -7.22 0.82
CA SER A 54 -5.18 -7.64 -0.19
C SER A 54 -5.36 -6.55 -1.24
N ALA A 55 -5.36 -6.93 -2.51
CA ALA A 55 -5.47 -6.01 -3.63
C ALA A 55 -5.97 -6.72 -4.91
N ALA A 56 -6.55 -5.94 -5.83
CA ALA A 56 -6.88 -6.41 -7.17
C ALA A 56 -5.60 -6.72 -7.98
N PRO A 57 -5.61 -7.74 -8.86
CA PRO A 57 -4.46 -8.10 -9.70
C PRO A 57 -3.93 -6.98 -10.59
N SER A 58 -4.78 -6.01 -10.93
CA SER A 58 -4.44 -4.84 -11.76
C SER A 58 -3.76 -3.71 -10.98
N THR A 59 -3.63 -3.84 -9.66
CA THR A 59 -3.00 -2.79 -8.84
C THR A 59 -1.50 -2.76 -9.11
N ASP A 60 -1.03 -1.62 -9.63
CA ASP A 60 0.39 -1.34 -9.71
C ASP A 60 0.99 -1.19 -8.30
N LEU A 61 1.94 -2.05 -7.98
CA LEU A 61 2.66 -2.13 -6.71
C LEU A 61 4.14 -1.76 -6.87
N SER A 62 4.56 -1.29 -8.04
CA SER A 62 5.96 -0.99 -8.37
C SER A 62 6.56 0.16 -7.55
N ASP A 63 5.72 0.98 -6.92
CA ASP A 63 6.13 2.03 -5.97
C ASP A 63 6.71 1.45 -4.65
N LEU A 64 6.47 0.18 -4.34
CA LEU A 64 7.09 -0.49 -3.18
C LEU A 64 8.53 -0.90 -3.52
N PRO A 65 9.52 -0.57 -2.67
CA PRO A 65 10.89 -1.07 -2.83
C PRO A 65 10.96 -2.60 -2.89
N ALA A 66 11.79 -3.12 -3.80
CA ALA A 66 11.93 -4.56 -4.02
C ALA A 66 12.49 -5.34 -2.81
N GLU A 67 13.10 -4.63 -1.85
CA GLU A 67 13.60 -5.19 -0.60
C GLU A 67 12.47 -5.51 0.41
N ILE A 68 11.26 -4.99 0.20
CA ILE A 68 10.10 -5.30 1.01
C ILE A 68 9.51 -6.62 0.53
N GLU A 69 9.46 -7.62 1.42
CA GLU A 69 8.77 -8.86 1.11
C GLU A 69 7.26 -8.60 1.09
N LEU A 70 6.60 -9.02 0.01
CA LEU A 70 5.19 -8.74 -0.22
C LEU A 70 4.40 -10.01 -0.48
N VAL A 71 3.38 -10.24 0.35
CA VAL A 71 2.39 -11.31 0.17
C VAL A 71 1.04 -10.67 -0.17
N VAL A 72 0.55 -10.91 -1.39
CA VAL A 72 -0.71 -10.35 -1.88
C VAL A 72 -1.79 -11.44 -1.88
N LEU A 73 -2.83 -11.21 -1.09
CA LEU A 73 -4.06 -11.98 -1.15
C LEU A 73 -4.97 -11.39 -2.24
N PRO A 74 -5.44 -12.18 -3.21
CA PRO A 74 -6.25 -11.66 -4.30
C PRO A 74 -7.59 -11.10 -3.79
N SER A 75 -8.01 -9.96 -4.35
CA SER A 75 -9.33 -9.35 -4.18
C SER A 75 -9.89 -8.99 -5.56
N GLU A 76 -11.21 -8.88 -5.68
CA GLU A 76 -11.85 -8.38 -6.91
C GLU A 76 -11.54 -6.89 -7.15
N GLN A 77 -11.42 -6.13 -6.06
CA GLN A 77 -11.17 -4.69 -6.12
C GLN A 77 -10.13 -4.26 -5.07
N SER A 78 -9.47 -3.13 -5.33
CA SER A 78 -8.52 -2.50 -4.41
C SER A 78 -9.17 -1.37 -3.65
N THR A 79 -8.92 -1.31 -2.35
CA THR A 79 -9.38 -0.20 -1.52
C THR A 79 -8.87 1.11 -2.09
N THR A 80 -9.80 2.01 -2.39
CA THR A 80 -9.51 3.27 -3.09
C THR A 80 -9.94 4.44 -2.21
N PHE A 81 -9.06 5.42 -2.04
CA PHE A 81 -9.37 6.62 -1.27
C PHE A 81 -9.41 7.87 -2.16
N ALA A 82 -10.50 8.64 -2.07
CA ALA A 82 -10.54 10.01 -2.56
C ALA A 82 -10.36 10.99 -1.40
N ASN A 83 -9.30 11.80 -1.47
CA ASN A 83 -8.99 12.81 -0.48
C ASN A 83 -9.42 14.19 -0.98
N VAL A 84 -10.55 14.69 -0.48
CA VAL A 84 -11.12 15.99 -0.86
C VAL A 84 -10.70 17.05 0.15
N TYR A 85 -9.82 17.96 -0.27
CA TYR A 85 -9.39 19.09 0.54
C TYR A 85 -10.36 20.27 0.38
N THR A 86 -10.88 20.75 1.50
CA THR A 86 -11.81 21.89 1.57
C THR A 86 -11.20 22.99 2.45
N PRO A 87 -11.71 24.24 2.41
CA PRO A 87 -11.24 25.30 3.32
C PRO A 87 -11.37 24.95 4.81
N THR A 88 -12.27 24.03 5.18
CA THR A 88 -12.55 23.64 6.56
C THR A 88 -11.87 22.33 6.98
N GLY A 89 -11.06 21.73 6.12
CA GLY A 89 -10.38 20.47 6.39
C GLY A 89 -10.54 19.45 5.27
N ARG A 90 -10.17 18.20 5.54
CA ARG A 90 -10.21 17.10 4.58
C ARG A 90 -11.43 16.21 4.82
N VAL A 91 -12.18 15.94 3.76
CA VAL A 91 -13.15 14.84 3.70
C VAL A 91 -12.51 13.70 2.92
N GLN A 92 -12.58 12.48 3.46
CA GLN A 92 -12.03 11.30 2.83
C GLN A 92 -13.17 10.32 2.55
N TYR A 93 -13.22 9.83 1.31
CA TYR A 93 -14.14 8.76 0.90
C TYR A 93 -13.35 7.48 0.67
N CYS A 94 -13.89 6.36 1.15
CA CYS A 94 -13.36 5.02 0.93
C CYS A 94 -14.28 4.28 -0.03
N TYR A 95 -13.70 3.74 -1.09
CA TYR A 95 -14.39 2.88 -2.04
C TYR A 95 -13.80 1.47 -1.97
N ALA A 96 -14.66 0.48 -2.25
CA ALA A 96 -14.26 -0.89 -2.56
C ALA A 96 -14.28 -1.04 -4.07
#